data_AF-A0AAU2JSD5-F1
#
_entry.id   AF-A0AAU2JSD5-F1
#
_cell.length_a   1.000
_cell.length_b   1.000
_cell.length_c   1.000
_cell.angle_alpha   90.00
_cell.angle_beta   90.00
_cell.angle_gamma   90.00
#
_symmetry.space_group_name_H-M   'P 1'
#
loop_
_entity.id
_entity.type
_entity.pdbx_description
1 polymer ?
#
loop_
_entity_poly.entity_id
_entity_poly.type
_entity_poly.pdbx_seq_one_letter_code
_entity_poly.pdbx_strand_id
1 'polypeptide(L)'
;MAGRGEKFKQRATLSLVLTGVALGTFFFVGSASQKPTGWGAAYAFGAPATVQLPSRCGVETFVGSDGRGTGKCEGATWTADGTAHTGTLYAYADEIDRDGNGKLNFTGEARTLGDRAYGKPEAWETALHLGTLAVAALGLLGLLLSAAAALFAPRSRA
;
A
#
# COMPACT_ATOMS: atom_id res chain seq x y z
N MET A 1 32.10 30.18 13.16
CA MET A 1 31.55 28.80 13.16
C MET A 1 30.01 28.73 13.24
N ALA A 2 29.28 29.85 13.21
CA ALA A 2 27.81 29.89 13.34
C ALA A 2 27.03 29.21 12.19
N GLY A 3 27.60 29.13 10.96
CA GLY A 3 26.85 28.64 9.79
C GLY A 3 26.71 27.12 9.64
N ARG A 4 27.45 26.28 10.40
CA ARG A 4 27.38 24.81 10.24
C ARG A 4 26.20 24.20 11.01
N GLY A 5 25.88 24.74 12.19
CA GLY A 5 24.74 24.31 13.00
C GLY A 5 23.38 24.67 12.39
N GLU A 6 23.26 25.87 11.80
CA GLU A 6 22.05 26.28 11.10
C GLU A 6 21.78 25.45 9.85
N LYS A 7 22.80 25.17 9.03
CA LYS A 7 22.67 24.29 7.85
C LYS A 7 22.22 22.88 8.23
N PHE A 8 22.66 22.38 9.39
CA PHE A 8 22.26 21.08 9.89
C PHE A 8 20.80 21.07 10.35
N LYS A 9 20.38 22.06 11.14
CA LYS A 9 18.97 22.25 11.53
C LYS A 9 18.07 22.38 10.30
N GLN A 10 18.46 23.18 9.30
CA GLN A 10 17.70 23.37 8.08
C GLN A 10 17.51 22.07 7.28
N ARG A 11 18.56 21.23 7.18
CA ARG A 11 18.50 19.91 6.52
C ARG A 11 17.63 18.91 7.28
N ALA A 12 17.74 18.89 8.61
CA ALA A 12 16.94 18.03 9.46
C ALA A 12 15.45 18.42 9.36
N THR A 13 15.14 19.72 9.45
CA THR A 13 13.77 20.23 9.28
C THR A 13 13.22 19.91 7.90
N LEU A 14 13.99 20.13 6.83
CA LEU A 14 13.58 19.81 5.46
C LEU A 14 13.28 18.30 5.32
N SER A 15 14.13 17.43 5.87
CA SER A 15 13.95 15.98 5.81
C SER A 15 12.71 15.53 6.59
N LEU A 16 12.44 16.15 7.74
CA LEU A 16 11.28 15.85 8.58
C LEU A 16 9.99 16.33 7.91
N VAL A 17 10.00 17.51 7.28
CA VAL A 17 8.88 18.03 6.48
C VAL A 17 8.63 17.11 5.27
N LEU A 18 9.66 16.73 4.51
CA LEU A 18 9.52 15.82 3.37
C LEU A 18 8.97 14.45 3.78
N THR A 19 9.46 13.90 4.89
CA THR A 19 8.95 12.63 5.44
C THR A 19 7.49 12.75 5.89
N GLY A 20 7.16 13.84 6.58
CA GLY A 20 5.80 14.13 7.02
C GLY A 20 4.83 14.32 5.84
N VAL A 21 5.25 15.03 4.79
CA VAL A 21 4.47 15.18 3.55
C VAL A 21 4.31 13.84 2.86
N ALA A 22 5.37 13.04 2.74
CA ALA A 22 5.30 11.72 2.09
C ALA A 22 4.36 10.75 2.83
N LEU A 23 4.45 10.68 4.16
CA LEU A 23 3.52 9.93 4.99
C LEU A 23 2.10 10.48 4.87
N GLY A 24 1.94 11.80 4.91
CA GLY A 24 0.66 12.48 4.73
C GLY A 24 0.03 12.14 3.37
N THR A 25 0.80 12.15 2.29
CA THR A 25 0.34 11.75 0.96
C THR A 25 0.01 10.26 0.89
N PHE A 26 0.81 9.39 1.50
CA PHE A 26 0.53 7.94 1.55
C PHE A 26 -0.81 7.67 2.26
N PHE A 27 -1.01 8.24 3.44
CA PHE A 27 -2.27 8.08 4.19
C PHE A 27 -3.43 8.79 3.51
N PHE A 28 -3.23 9.99 2.95
CA PHE A 28 -4.29 10.73 2.26
C PHE A 28 -4.73 10.02 0.97
N VAL A 29 -3.80 9.54 0.13
CA VAL A 29 -4.14 8.74 -1.06
C VAL A 29 -4.80 7.43 -0.66
N GLY A 30 -4.29 6.76 0.38
CA GLY A 30 -4.92 5.55 0.93
C GLY A 30 -6.30 5.78 1.55
N SER A 31 -6.65 7.01 1.92
CA SER A 31 -7.96 7.38 2.48
C SER A 31 -8.91 7.98 1.43
N ALA A 32 -8.38 8.69 0.43
CA ALA A 32 -9.12 9.40 -0.61
C ALA A 32 -9.48 8.48 -1.78
N SER A 33 -8.62 7.50 -2.11
CA SER A 33 -9.06 6.33 -2.86
C SER A 33 -9.95 5.55 -1.91
N GLN A 34 -11.26 5.50 -2.17
CA GLN A 34 -12.24 4.70 -1.41
C GLN A 34 -12.03 3.19 -1.63
N LYS A 35 -10.78 2.76 -1.54
CA LYS A 35 -10.22 1.47 -1.88
C LYS A 35 -9.41 1.00 -0.68
N PRO A 36 -9.42 -0.30 -0.36
CA PRO A 36 -8.77 -0.84 0.83
C PRO A 36 -7.28 -0.46 0.88
N THR A 37 -6.86 0.05 2.03
CA THR A 37 -5.46 0.38 2.30
C THR A 37 -4.57 -0.84 2.03
N GLY A 38 -3.47 -0.61 1.30
CA GLY A 38 -2.49 -1.64 0.95
C GLY A 38 -2.74 -2.36 -0.38
N TRP A 39 -3.76 -2.03 -1.17
CA TRP A 39 -4.02 -2.69 -2.46
C TRP A 39 -2.83 -2.58 -3.44
N GLY A 40 -2.31 -1.36 -3.65
CA GLY A 40 -1.11 -1.16 -4.47
C GLY A 40 0.15 -1.83 -3.90
N ALA A 41 0.29 -1.87 -2.57
CA ALA A 41 1.41 -2.52 -1.91
C ALA A 41 1.34 -4.06 -2.03
N ALA A 42 0.14 -4.64 -1.92
CA ALA A 42 -0.08 -6.06 -2.13
C ALA A 42 0.27 -6.48 -3.56
N TYR A 43 -0.05 -5.64 -4.55
CA TYR A 43 0.31 -5.96 -5.93
C TYR A 43 1.82 -5.77 -6.22
N ALA A 44 2.47 -4.81 -5.55
CA ALA A 44 3.91 -4.59 -5.68
C ALA A 44 4.77 -5.64 -4.96
N PHE A 45 4.36 -6.07 -3.77
CA PHE A 45 5.20 -6.87 -2.85
C PHE A 45 4.58 -8.20 -2.43
N GLY A 46 3.29 -8.40 -2.69
CA GLY A 46 2.57 -9.60 -2.28
C GLY A 46 2.87 -10.82 -3.15
N ALA A 47 2.59 -11.99 -2.59
CA ALA A 47 2.70 -13.26 -3.28
C ALA A 47 1.51 -13.48 -4.24
N PRO A 48 1.71 -14.11 -5.40
CA PRO A 48 0.60 -14.50 -6.28
C PRO A 48 -0.31 -15.50 -5.57
N ALA A 49 -1.62 -15.37 -5.76
CA ALA A 49 -2.58 -16.26 -5.13
C ALA A 49 -3.69 -16.71 -6.09
N THR A 50 -4.09 -17.97 -5.96
CA THR A 50 -5.29 -18.50 -6.61
C THR A 50 -6.46 -18.43 -5.64
N VAL A 51 -7.49 -17.67 -5.99
CA VAL A 51 -8.62 -17.36 -5.09
C VAL A 51 -9.84 -18.18 -5.45
N GLN A 52 -10.54 -18.64 -4.43
CA GLN A 52 -11.84 -19.29 -4.49
C GLN A 52 -12.82 -18.47 -3.65
N LEU A 53 -13.93 -18.09 -4.28
CA LEU A 53 -14.91 -17.23 -3.66
C LEU A 53 -15.91 -18.03 -2.82
N PRO A 54 -16.42 -17.45 -1.73
CA PRO A 54 -17.59 -17.99 -1.03
C PRO A 54 -18.83 -17.89 -1.92
N SER A 55 -19.93 -18.52 -1.48
CA SER A 55 -21.22 -18.46 -2.18
C SER A 55 -21.85 -17.05 -2.22
N ARG A 56 -21.34 -16.11 -1.41
CA ARG A 56 -21.82 -14.73 -1.33
C ARG A 56 -20.65 -13.76 -1.14
N CYS A 57 -20.62 -12.71 -1.95
CA CYS A 57 -19.74 -11.56 -1.75
C CYS A 57 -20.58 -10.32 -1.50
N GLY A 58 -20.12 -9.44 -0.60
CA GLY A 58 -20.67 -8.10 -0.47
C GLY A 58 -20.11 -7.23 -1.58
N VAL A 59 -20.97 -6.74 -2.47
CA VAL A 59 -20.57 -5.67 -3.38
C VAL A 59 -20.77 -4.37 -2.60
N GLU A 60 -19.70 -3.88 -1.99
CA GLU A 60 -19.68 -2.52 -1.47
C GLU A 60 -19.35 -1.63 -2.67
N THR A 61 -20.38 -1.06 -3.30
CA THR A 61 -20.21 -0.18 -4.46
C THR A 61 -19.53 1.13 -4.05
N PHE A 62 -18.23 1.08 -3.81
CA PHE A 62 -17.40 2.28 -3.89
C PHE A 62 -17.16 2.52 -5.36
N VAL A 63 -17.86 3.50 -5.92
CA VAL A 63 -17.59 3.98 -7.28
C VAL A 63 -16.22 4.63 -7.22
N GLY A 64 -15.20 3.94 -7.73
CA GLY A 64 -13.89 4.53 -7.94
C GLY A 64 -14.00 5.71 -8.91
N SER A 65 -12.95 6.54 -9.00
CA SER A 65 -12.89 7.63 -9.99
C SER A 65 -13.05 7.14 -11.44
N ASP A 66 -12.86 5.84 -11.68
CA ASP A 66 -13.01 5.09 -12.93
C ASP A 66 -14.45 4.58 -13.18
N GLY A 67 -15.38 4.79 -12.24
CA GLY A 67 -16.75 4.31 -12.34
C GLY A 67 -16.92 2.82 -12.03
N ARG A 68 -15.85 2.10 -11.67
CA ARG A 68 -15.91 0.66 -11.35
C ARG A 68 -16.27 0.47 -9.88
N GLY A 69 -17.22 -0.43 -9.63
CA GLY A 69 -17.53 -0.88 -8.28
C GLY A 69 -16.42 -1.80 -7.76
N THR A 70 -16.16 -1.74 -6.45
CA THR A 70 -15.31 -2.71 -5.78
C THR A 70 -16.16 -3.79 -5.10
N GLY A 71 -15.61 -4.99 -4.97
CA GLY A 71 -16.23 -6.13 -4.32
C GLY A 71 -15.40 -6.56 -3.12
N LYS A 72 -16.09 -6.89 -2.02
CA LYS A 72 -15.51 -7.44 -0.80
C LYS A 72 -16.09 -8.82 -0.54
N CYS A 73 -15.24 -9.84 -0.61
CA CYS A 73 -15.63 -11.22 -0.34
C CYS A 73 -14.99 -11.71 0.96
N GLU A 74 -15.75 -11.70 2.06
CA GLU A 74 -15.32 -12.28 3.33
C GLU A 74 -15.44 -13.81 3.29
N GLY A 75 -14.46 -14.51 3.86
CA GLY A 75 -14.41 -15.97 3.81
C GLY A 75 -13.94 -16.52 2.46
N ALA A 76 -13.33 -15.67 1.62
CA ALA A 76 -12.61 -16.14 0.45
C ALA A 76 -11.43 -17.00 0.89
N THR A 77 -11.21 -18.10 0.18
CA THR A 77 -10.07 -18.98 0.40
C THR A 77 -9.07 -18.79 -0.72
N TRP A 78 -7.78 -18.79 -0.42
CA TRP A 78 -6.75 -18.69 -1.45
C TRP A 78 -5.56 -19.56 -1.14
N THR A 79 -4.84 -19.96 -2.19
CA THR A 79 -3.54 -20.63 -2.05
C THR A 79 -2.43 -19.68 -2.45
N ALA A 80 -1.49 -19.43 -1.54
CA ALA A 80 -0.27 -18.67 -1.78
C ALA A 80 0.91 -19.50 -1.27
N ASP A 81 1.99 -19.59 -2.06
CA ASP A 81 3.21 -20.34 -1.69
C ASP A 81 2.95 -21.79 -1.24
N GLY A 82 1.94 -22.44 -1.83
CA GLY A 82 1.54 -23.82 -1.50
C GLY A 82 0.74 -23.97 -0.20
N THR A 83 0.42 -22.87 0.50
CA THR A 83 -0.38 -22.88 1.73
C THR A 83 -1.77 -22.31 1.45
N ALA A 84 -2.80 -22.98 1.99
CA ALA A 84 -4.17 -22.51 1.93
C ALA A 84 -4.47 -21.54 3.08
N HIS A 85 -5.15 -20.46 2.75
CA HIS A 85 -5.54 -19.39 3.66
C HIS A 85 -7.01 -19.04 3.46
N THR A 86 -7.59 -18.41 4.48
CA THR A 86 -8.97 -17.89 4.44
C THR A 86 -8.98 -16.48 4.99
N GLY A 87 -9.71 -15.58 4.35
CA GLY A 87 -9.90 -14.22 4.85
C GLY A 87 -10.70 -13.38 3.87
N THR A 88 -10.27 -12.13 3.65
CA THR A 88 -11.01 -11.18 2.81
C THR A 88 -10.32 -10.95 1.49
N LEU A 89 -11.07 -11.14 0.39
CA LEU A 89 -10.69 -10.65 -0.94
C LEU A 89 -11.27 -9.25 -1.15
N TYR A 90 -10.44 -8.35 -1.66
CA TYR A 90 -10.87 -7.11 -2.29
C TYR A 90 -10.53 -7.13 -3.77
N ALA A 91 -11.51 -6.92 -4.64
CA ALA A 91 -11.32 -6.95 -6.09
C ALA A 91 -12.25 -5.94 -6.76
N TYR A 92 -12.08 -5.74 -8.07
CA TYR A 92 -13.11 -5.04 -8.81
C TYR A 92 -14.33 -5.93 -9.04
N ALA A 93 -15.53 -5.34 -9.05
CA ALA A 93 -16.78 -6.09 -9.15
C ALA A 93 -16.90 -6.88 -10.45
N ASP A 94 -16.30 -6.41 -11.54
CA ASP A 94 -16.23 -7.09 -12.84
C ASP A 94 -15.18 -8.23 -12.89
N GLU A 95 -14.35 -8.38 -11.86
CA GLU A 95 -13.50 -9.57 -11.65
C GLU A 95 -14.23 -10.67 -10.86
N ILE A 96 -15.46 -10.43 -10.44
CA ILE A 96 -16.32 -11.37 -9.71
C ILE A 96 -17.49 -11.74 -10.61
N ASP A 97 -17.36 -12.89 -11.26
CA ASP A 97 -18.41 -13.43 -12.13
C ASP A 97 -19.36 -14.35 -11.35
N ARG A 98 -20.62 -14.39 -11.75
CA ARG A 98 -21.60 -15.35 -11.24
C ARG A 98 -21.98 -16.29 -12.36
N ASP A 99 -21.65 -17.57 -12.20
CA ASP A 99 -22.02 -18.58 -13.19
C ASP A 99 -23.54 -18.86 -13.20
N GLY A 100 -23.98 -19.63 -14.20
CA GLY A 100 -25.39 -20.00 -14.36
C GLY A 100 -25.98 -20.82 -13.20
N ASN A 101 -25.16 -21.34 -12.29
CA ASN A 101 -25.58 -22.06 -11.09
C ASN A 101 -25.59 -21.15 -9.84
N GLY A 102 -25.32 -19.86 -10.01
CA GLY A 102 -25.27 -18.90 -8.91
C GLY A 102 -23.97 -18.95 -8.08
N LYS A 103 -22.96 -19.72 -8.51
CA LYS A 103 -21.66 -19.75 -7.85
C LYS A 103 -20.81 -18.57 -8.32
N LEU A 104 -20.09 -17.97 -7.38
CA LEU A 104 -19.17 -16.87 -7.66
C LEU A 104 -17.80 -17.41 -8.07
N ASN A 105 -17.22 -16.82 -9.12
CA ASN A 105 -15.89 -17.13 -9.62
C ASN A 105 -15.07 -15.84 -9.69
N PHE A 106 -13.83 -15.90 -9.22
CA PHE A 106 -12.88 -14.81 -9.39
C PHE A 106 -12.12 -15.02 -10.70
N THR A 107 -12.13 -14.03 -11.59
CA THR A 107 -11.53 -14.11 -12.93
C THR A 107 -10.25 -13.29 -13.06
N GLY A 108 -9.95 -12.47 -12.05
CA GLY A 108 -8.78 -11.59 -12.04
C GLY A 108 -7.50 -12.29 -11.58
N GLU A 109 -6.42 -11.50 -11.53
CA GLU A 109 -5.20 -11.85 -10.85
C GLU A 109 -5.27 -11.37 -9.40
N ALA A 110 -4.87 -12.20 -8.45
CA ALA A 110 -4.81 -11.81 -7.04
C ALA A 110 -3.40 -11.91 -6.47
N ARG A 111 -3.10 -10.99 -5.55
CA ARG A 111 -1.92 -11.04 -4.70
C ARG A 111 -2.30 -10.91 -3.23
N THR A 112 -1.49 -11.51 -2.36
CA THR A 112 -1.77 -11.53 -0.92
C THR A 112 -0.78 -10.69 -0.13
N LEU A 113 -1.29 -10.02 0.89
CA LEU A 113 -0.48 -9.28 1.86
C LEU A 113 -1.11 -9.42 3.25
N GLY A 114 -0.42 -10.13 4.15
CA GLY A 114 -0.99 -10.55 5.43
C GLY A 114 -2.21 -11.46 5.22
N ASP A 115 -3.29 -11.21 5.96
CA ASP A 115 -4.51 -12.04 5.96
C ASP A 115 -5.53 -11.63 4.88
N ARG A 116 -5.06 -10.99 3.80
CA ARG A 116 -5.92 -10.42 2.76
C ARG A 116 -5.41 -10.75 1.38
N ALA A 117 -6.35 -10.98 0.47
CA ALA A 117 -6.12 -11.08 -0.96
C ALA A 117 -6.64 -9.82 -1.66
N TYR A 118 -5.94 -9.41 -2.71
CA TYR A 118 -6.22 -8.20 -3.46
C TYR A 118 -6.18 -8.51 -4.95
N GLY A 119 -7.23 -8.13 -5.68
CA GLY A 119 -7.29 -8.18 -7.15
C GLY A 119 -6.28 -7.22 -7.78
N LYS A 120 -6.32 -7.06 -9.09
CA LYS A 120 -5.37 -6.17 -9.77
C LYS A 120 -5.82 -4.71 -9.64
N PRO A 121 -5.05 -3.82 -9.00
CA PRO A 121 -5.38 -2.39 -8.98
C PRO A 121 -5.11 -1.76 -10.35
N GLU A 122 -5.54 -0.51 -10.55
CA GLU A 122 -5.12 0.22 -11.74
C GLU A 122 -3.61 0.52 -11.70
N ALA A 123 -3.00 0.63 -12.88
CA ALA A 123 -1.55 0.84 -13.00
C ALA A 123 -1.08 2.15 -12.32
N TRP A 124 -1.88 3.22 -12.41
CA TRP A 124 -1.54 4.51 -11.79
C TRP A 124 -1.58 4.45 -10.26
N GLU A 125 -2.46 3.63 -9.67
CA GLU A 125 -2.53 3.44 -8.22
C GLU A 125 -1.28 2.75 -7.70
N THR A 126 -0.83 1.73 -8.41
CA THR A 126 0.45 1.05 -8.12
C THR A 126 1.61 2.04 -8.21
N ALA A 127 1.65 2.86 -9.27
CA ALA A 127 2.69 3.86 -9.46
C ALA A 127 2.71 4.92 -8.34
N LEU A 128 1.54 5.42 -7.90
CA LEU A 128 1.46 6.36 -6.78
C LEU A 128 1.87 5.74 -5.46
N HIS A 129 1.45 4.49 -5.17
CA HIS A 129 1.84 3.81 -3.93
C HIS A 129 3.35 3.55 -3.90
N LEU A 130 3.93 3.08 -5.01
CA LEU A 130 5.37 2.89 -5.12
C LEU A 130 6.14 4.21 -5.03
N GLY A 131 5.65 5.26 -5.70
CA GLY A 131 6.25 6.59 -5.64
C GLY A 131 6.27 7.16 -4.22
N THR A 132 5.13 7.09 -3.51
CA THR A 132 5.04 7.56 -2.12
C THR A 132 5.92 6.74 -1.17
N LEU A 133 5.98 5.41 -1.34
CA LEU A 133 6.90 4.55 -0.59
C LEU A 133 8.37 4.90 -0.85
N ALA A 134 8.75 5.13 -2.10
CA ALA A 134 10.12 5.51 -2.46
C ALA A 134 10.52 6.86 -1.82
N VAL A 135 9.63 7.85 -1.87
CA VAL A 135 9.87 9.15 -1.22
C VAL A 135 9.98 9.00 0.30
N ALA A 136 9.12 8.19 0.92
CA ALA A 136 9.19 7.92 2.37
C ALA A 136 10.50 7.23 2.76
N ALA A 137 10.94 6.24 1.98
CA ALA A 137 12.21 5.53 2.22
C ALA A 137 13.42 6.48 2.10
N LEU A 138 13.44 7.35 1.08
CA LEU A 138 14.48 8.36 0.92
C LEU A 138 14.48 9.38 2.07
N GLY A 139 13.30 9.81 2.53
CA GLY A 139 13.16 10.69 3.69
C GLY A 139 13.73 10.08 4.97
N LEU A 140 13.42 8.80 5.22
CA LEU A 140 13.93 8.06 6.38
C LEU A 140 15.47 7.88 6.32
N LEU A 141 16.01 7.55 5.15
CA LEU A 141 17.46 7.49 4.92
C LEU A 141 18.14 8.83 5.21
N GLY A 142 17.56 9.94 4.75
CA GLY A 142 18.05 11.28 5.04
C GLY A 142 18.06 11.61 6.55
N LEU A 143 17.02 11.22 7.27
CA LEU A 143 16.94 11.35 8.73
C LEU A 143 18.00 10.52 9.45
N LEU A 144 18.20 9.25 9.05
CA LEU A 144 19.20 8.37 9.63
C LEU A 144 20.63 8.87 9.39
N LEU A 145 20.95 9.32 8.18
CA LEU A 145 22.25 9.92 7.86
C LEU A 145 22.50 11.20 8.65
N SER A 146 21.46 12.01 8.85
CA SER A 146 21.53 13.21 9.69
C SER A 146 21.80 12.81 11.15
N ALA A 147 21.05 11.87 11.72
CA ALA A 147 21.26 11.40 13.09
C ALA A 147 22.68 10.82 13.30
N ALA A 148 23.17 10.01 12.34
CA ALA A 148 24.54 9.50 12.37
C ALA A 148 25.57 10.65 12.35
N ALA A 149 25.41 11.62 11.45
CA ALA A 149 26.30 12.78 11.38
C ALA A 149 26.30 13.62 12.67
N ALA A 150 25.18 13.69 13.40
CA ALA A 150 25.12 14.33 14.72
C ALA A 150 25.85 13.53 15.81
N LEU A 151 25.71 12.20 15.81
CA LEU A 151 26.36 11.31 16.79
C LEU A 151 27.87 11.24 16.60
N PHE A 152 28.36 11.31 15.36
CA PHE A 152 29.79 11.25 15.03
C PHE A 152 30.43 12.62 14.82
N ALA A 153 29.71 13.72 15.09
CA ALA A 153 30.31 15.05 15.06
C ALA A 153 31.37 15.16 16.17
N PRO A 154 32.63 15.52 15.85
CA PRO A 154 33.65 15.66 16.86
C PRO A 154 33.22 16.73 17.87
N ARG A 155 33.10 16.36 19.14
CA ARG A 155 32.93 17.31 20.25
C ARG A 155 34.12 18.25 20.20
N SER A 156 33.91 19.48 19.73
CA SER A 156 34.88 20.55 19.93
C SER A 156 35.02 20.69 21.45
N ARG A 157 36.17 20.26 21.98
CA ARG A 157 36.56 20.56 23.36
C ARG A 157 36.53 22.08 23.49
N ALA A 158 35.61 22.56 24.32
CA ALA A 158 35.68 23.91 24.87
C ALA A 158 36.87 23.99 25.83
#